data_AF-A0A3N1IWQ1-F1
#
_entry.id   AF-A0A3N1IWQ1-F1
#
_cell.length_a   1.000
_cell.length_b   1.000
_cell.length_c   1.000
_cell.angle_alpha   90.00
_cell.angle_beta   90.00
_cell.angle_gamma   90.00
#
_symmetry.space_group_name_H-M   'P 1'
#
loop_
_entity.id
_entity.type
_entity.pdbx_description
1 polymer ?
#
loop_
_entity_poly.entity_id
_entity_poly.type
_entity_poly.pdbx_seq_one_letter_code
_entity_poly.pdbx_strand_id
1 'polypeptide(L)'
;MADGRNGARVEVDTEDAARARSTASRSHWTTILVTAWIVLFVVFLVVSVYENAFRYRDVAVSFWIGLAWTLPPLLVLHGIHAVVLRRAGIGRLAPFRRAAARVVAAAEQAGFPEPDRAGVVWMLRSQDNGPDPGTGERGLPDWPLLRWELPLVAPAADRVLVAERTGRPERTVLSVVAVAPDVPDRSTERPRRLRHVPADVDTAGQDAGTLVLGAYRSDSPAPVTASRIGGAPAVPEGWEWPLCAEHDEPMQFTAQVEHRGTLVSVFVCQFDPGTCASWEPDRGANAAFVFTGRALRQAGSPVSPHGDPDDSDPVWPPLLRDSMLLGLAGVGVVADDEEPDRVVDAATAAGITVAGQYGGRPEWIQDDETPDGLEFVASIEPGPLGFDFGDGGRAYVFSDGFRAAVLWQSS
;
A
#
# COMPACT_ATOMS: atom_id res chain seq x y z
N MET A 1 19.82 -22.83 14.98
CA MET A 1 19.99 -22.07 16.25
C MET A 1 19.95 -20.60 15.86
N ALA A 2 18.75 -20.01 15.86
CA ALA A 2 18.22 -19.16 16.94
C ALA A 2 18.97 -17.82 16.98
N ASP A 3 18.40 -16.76 16.39
CA ASP A 3 17.38 -15.88 16.97
C ASP A 3 18.06 -14.55 17.34
N GLY A 4 17.63 -13.44 16.74
CA GLY A 4 18.37 -12.19 16.85
C GLY A 4 17.75 -10.99 16.16
N ARG A 5 16.41 -10.87 16.24
CA ARG A 5 15.56 -9.66 16.15
C ARG A 5 14.15 -10.01 15.68
N ASN A 6 13.58 -11.13 16.14
CA ASN A 6 12.12 -11.25 16.20
C ASN A 6 11.64 -10.27 17.27
N GLY A 7 11.41 -9.01 16.88
CA GLY A 7 10.49 -8.17 17.65
C GLY A 7 9.21 -8.99 17.78
N ALA A 8 8.79 -9.29 19.01
CA ALA A 8 7.70 -10.24 19.19
C ALA A 8 6.51 -9.79 18.31
N ARG A 9 5.90 -10.75 17.63
CA ARG A 9 4.74 -10.50 16.78
C ARG A 9 3.53 -11.12 17.44
N VAL A 10 2.46 -10.35 17.53
CA VAL A 10 1.23 -10.78 18.17
C VAL A 10 0.12 -10.68 17.16
N GLU A 11 -0.46 -11.83 16.82
CA GLU A 11 -1.59 -11.91 15.91
C GLU A 11 -2.89 -11.98 16.70
N VAL A 12 -3.87 -11.18 16.27
CA VAL A 12 -5.15 -11.04 16.95
C VAL A 12 -6.27 -11.18 15.94
N ASP A 13 -7.22 -12.07 16.21
CA ASP A 13 -8.42 -12.20 15.40
C ASP A 13 -9.27 -10.91 15.46
N THR A 14 -9.48 -10.29 14.29
CA THR A 14 -10.25 -9.07 14.10
C THR A 14 -11.34 -9.22 13.04
N GLU A 15 -11.73 -10.45 12.74
CA GLU A 15 -12.77 -10.79 11.75
C GLU A 15 -14.15 -10.21 12.10
N ASP A 16 -14.46 -10.04 13.39
CA ASP A 16 -15.70 -9.37 13.82
C ASP A 16 -15.70 -7.87 13.47
N ALA A 17 -14.54 -7.20 13.47
CA ALA A 17 -14.37 -5.84 12.99
C ALA A 17 -14.51 -5.79 11.46
N ALA A 18 -13.92 -6.74 10.73
CA ALA A 18 -14.07 -6.84 9.27
C ALA A 18 -15.54 -7.03 8.84
N ARG A 19 -16.25 -7.95 9.49
CA ARG A 19 -17.69 -8.14 9.28
C ARG A 19 -18.49 -6.89 9.62
N ALA A 20 -18.15 -6.20 10.70
CA ALA A 20 -18.79 -4.94 11.07
C ALA A 20 -18.56 -3.82 10.02
N ARG A 21 -17.38 -3.75 9.39
CA ARG A 21 -17.12 -2.81 8.27
C ARG A 21 -17.95 -3.16 7.04
N SER A 22 -17.98 -4.44 6.66
CA SER A 22 -18.73 -4.90 5.48
C SER A 22 -20.25 -4.70 5.59
N THR A 23 -20.79 -4.71 6.81
CA THR A 23 -22.21 -4.46 7.07
C THR A 23 -22.53 -2.98 7.18
N ALA A 24 -21.59 -2.15 7.65
CA ALA A 24 -21.75 -0.70 7.72
C ALA A 24 -21.84 -0.02 6.35
N SER A 25 -21.21 -0.59 5.31
CA SER A 25 -21.26 -0.06 3.93
C SER A 25 -22.63 -0.23 3.24
N ARG A 26 -23.53 -1.05 3.79
CA ARG A 26 -24.86 -1.34 3.24
C ARG A 26 -25.99 -0.58 3.95
N SER A 27 -25.79 0.69 4.30
CA SER A 27 -26.82 1.46 5.01
C SER A 27 -27.91 1.99 4.06
N HIS A 28 -29.06 1.31 4.02
CA HIS A 28 -30.25 1.76 3.24
C HIS A 28 -30.88 3.07 3.75
N TRP A 29 -30.42 3.64 4.86
CA TRP A 29 -30.98 4.86 5.45
C TRP A 29 -30.91 6.07 4.53
N THR A 30 -29.83 6.22 3.75
CA THR A 30 -29.74 7.30 2.77
C THR A 30 -30.87 7.18 1.74
N THR A 31 -31.11 5.98 1.21
CA THR A 31 -32.20 5.71 0.28
C THR A 31 -33.57 5.95 0.91
N ILE A 32 -33.79 5.51 2.16
CA ILE A 32 -35.05 5.69 2.89
C ILE A 32 -35.33 7.18 3.13
N LEU A 33 -34.34 7.95 3.59
CA LEU A 33 -34.49 9.38 3.84
C LEU A 33 -34.77 10.15 2.56
N VAL A 34 -34.02 9.87 1.49
CA VAL A 34 -34.25 10.49 0.18
C VAL A 34 -35.66 10.18 -0.33
N THR A 35 -36.08 8.92 -0.25
CA THR A 35 -37.42 8.50 -0.69
C THR A 35 -38.52 9.19 0.13
N ALA A 36 -38.38 9.24 1.45
CA ALA A 36 -39.34 9.89 2.32
C ALA A 36 -39.41 11.41 2.07
N TRP A 37 -38.28 12.05 1.80
CA TRP A 37 -38.22 13.48 1.47
C TRP A 37 -38.99 13.77 0.17
N ILE A 38 -38.78 12.94 -0.87
CA ILE A 38 -39.51 13.05 -2.14
C ILE A 38 -41.03 12.89 -1.91
N VAL A 39 -41.44 11.87 -1.17
CA VAL A 39 -42.88 11.63 -0.90
C VAL A 39 -43.50 12.78 -0.12
N LEU A 40 -42.84 13.26 0.94
CA LEU A 40 -43.35 14.36 1.76
C LEU A 40 -43.37 15.68 0.99
N PHE A 41 -42.43 15.92 0.09
CA PHE A 41 -42.47 17.08 -0.81
C PHE A 41 -43.69 17.04 -1.73
N VAL A 42 -44.02 15.86 -2.30
CA VAL A 42 -45.23 15.69 -3.11
C VAL A 42 -46.50 15.93 -2.29
N VAL A 43 -46.59 15.41 -1.06
CA VAL A 43 -47.73 15.65 -0.17
C VAL A 43 -47.88 17.15 0.15
N PHE A 44 -46.76 17.84 0.43
CA PHE A 44 -46.75 19.28 0.68
C PHE A 44 -47.38 20.05 -0.48
N LEU A 45 -46.98 19.73 -1.72
CA LEU A 45 -47.52 20.37 -2.92
C LEU A 45 -49.02 20.09 -3.08
N VAL A 46 -49.44 18.82 -2.95
CA VAL A 46 -50.85 18.44 -3.11
C VAL A 46 -51.74 19.14 -2.08
N VAL A 47 -51.35 19.17 -0.81
CA VAL A 47 -52.14 19.81 0.25
C VAL A 47 -52.19 21.34 0.07
N SER A 48 -51.04 21.97 -0.24
CA SER A 48 -50.97 23.42 -0.43
C SER A 48 -51.82 23.86 -1.62
N VAL A 49 -51.74 23.12 -2.74
CA VAL A 49 -52.56 23.39 -3.93
C VAL A 49 -54.04 23.13 -3.63
N TYR A 50 -54.37 22.04 -2.92
CA TYR A 50 -55.76 21.75 -2.59
C TYR A 50 -56.41 22.86 -1.74
N GLU A 51 -55.70 23.31 -0.69
CA GLU A 51 -56.17 24.35 0.21
C GLU A 51 -56.31 25.71 -0.50
N ASN A 52 -55.38 26.04 -1.38
CA ASN A 52 -55.44 27.28 -2.16
C ASN A 52 -56.53 27.23 -3.24
N ALA A 53 -56.57 26.16 -4.04
CA ALA A 53 -57.43 26.09 -5.23
C ALA A 53 -58.88 25.68 -4.92
N PHE A 54 -59.09 24.81 -3.92
CA PHE A 54 -60.42 24.24 -3.67
C PHE A 54 -61.06 24.71 -2.36
N ARG A 55 -60.25 25.20 -1.40
CA ARG A 55 -60.76 25.86 -0.18
C ARG A 55 -60.56 27.37 -0.19
N TYR A 56 -60.04 27.93 -1.30
CA TYR A 56 -59.89 29.36 -1.56
C TYR A 56 -59.12 30.11 -0.47
N ARG A 57 -58.19 29.44 0.21
CA ARG A 57 -57.28 30.09 1.18
C ARG A 57 -56.18 30.81 0.42
N ASP A 58 -55.66 31.90 0.98
CA ASP A 58 -54.50 32.57 0.38
C ASP A 58 -53.27 31.64 0.40
N VAL A 59 -52.28 32.01 -0.42
CA VAL A 59 -51.09 31.19 -0.64
C VAL A 59 -50.29 31.03 0.66
N ALA A 60 -50.21 32.06 1.50
CA ALA A 60 -49.44 32.00 2.74
C ALA A 60 -50.10 31.02 3.73
N VAL A 61 -51.42 31.11 3.91
CA VAL A 61 -52.16 30.18 4.78
C VAL A 61 -52.07 28.75 4.23
N SER A 62 -52.21 28.56 2.93
CA SER A 62 -52.14 27.23 2.29
C SER A 62 -50.74 26.61 2.42
N PHE A 63 -49.68 27.42 2.29
CA PHE A 63 -48.29 27.01 2.53
C PHE A 63 -48.11 26.52 3.97
N TRP A 64 -48.57 27.29 4.96
CA TRP A 64 -48.43 26.90 6.37
C TRP A 64 -49.21 25.63 6.71
N ILE A 65 -50.39 25.44 6.09
CA ILE A 65 -51.12 24.17 6.22
C ILE A 65 -50.31 23.04 5.62
N GLY A 66 -49.84 23.16 4.37
CA GLY A 66 -49.00 22.14 3.73
C GLY A 66 -47.77 21.79 4.58
N LEU A 67 -47.10 22.80 5.16
CA LEU A 67 -45.95 22.60 6.04
C LEU A 67 -46.34 21.87 7.33
N ALA A 68 -47.49 22.22 7.93
CA ALA A 68 -48.00 21.54 9.11
C ALA A 68 -48.28 20.05 8.88
N TRP A 69 -48.58 19.64 7.64
CA TRP A 69 -48.78 18.23 7.29
C TRP A 69 -47.46 17.46 7.11
N THR A 70 -46.41 18.12 6.63
CA THR A 70 -45.19 17.42 6.17
C THR A 70 -44.00 17.59 7.10
N LEU A 71 -43.93 18.68 7.85
CA LEU A 71 -42.86 18.93 8.80
C LEU A 71 -42.87 17.94 9.98
N PRO A 72 -44.01 17.63 10.63
CA PRO A 72 -44.02 16.66 11.73
C PRO A 72 -43.50 15.26 11.36
N PRO A 73 -43.97 14.59 10.30
CA PRO A 73 -43.43 13.28 9.94
C PRO A 73 -41.96 13.34 9.51
N LEU A 74 -41.51 14.44 8.89
CA LEU A 74 -40.11 14.63 8.55
C LEU A 74 -39.25 14.76 9.81
N LEU A 75 -39.68 15.56 10.79
CA LEU A 75 -39.01 15.70 12.09
C LEU A 75 -38.99 14.38 12.85
N VAL A 76 -40.09 13.62 12.83
CA VAL A 76 -40.16 12.29 13.43
C VAL A 76 -39.19 11.34 12.74
N LEU A 77 -39.13 11.34 11.41
CA LEU A 77 -38.20 10.49 10.65
C LEU A 77 -36.74 10.84 10.94
N HIS A 78 -36.39 12.13 10.97
CA HIS A 78 -35.05 12.57 11.38
C HIS A 78 -34.77 12.25 12.84
N GLY A 79 -35.77 12.34 13.72
CA GLY A 79 -35.68 11.92 15.12
C GLY A 79 -35.41 10.42 15.24
N ILE A 80 -36.14 9.59 14.50
CA ILE A 80 -35.93 8.14 14.43
C ILE A 80 -34.56 7.84 13.85
N HIS A 81 -34.17 8.47 12.74
CA HIS A 81 -32.84 8.31 12.16
C HIS A 81 -31.75 8.71 13.14
N ALA A 82 -31.91 9.81 13.87
CA ALA A 82 -30.97 10.23 14.90
C ALA A 82 -30.92 9.25 16.07
N VAL A 83 -32.05 8.73 16.53
CA VAL A 83 -32.11 7.72 17.60
C VAL A 83 -31.52 6.39 17.14
N VAL A 84 -31.84 5.95 15.92
CA VAL A 84 -31.32 4.73 15.31
C VAL A 84 -29.84 4.88 15.05
N LEU A 85 -29.35 5.99 14.50
CA LEU A 85 -27.91 6.23 14.33
C LEU A 85 -27.19 6.39 15.66
N ARG A 86 -27.79 6.99 16.68
CA ARG A 86 -27.19 7.07 18.03
C ARG A 86 -27.11 5.68 18.67
N ARG A 87 -28.18 4.89 18.61
CA ARG A 87 -28.21 3.51 19.14
C ARG A 87 -27.32 2.56 18.32
N ALA A 88 -27.38 2.67 17.00
CA ALA A 88 -26.52 1.92 16.09
C ALA A 88 -25.07 2.39 16.18
N GLY A 89 -24.78 3.66 16.47
CA GLY A 89 -23.42 4.15 16.70
C GLY A 89 -22.79 3.45 17.91
N ILE A 90 -23.53 3.36 19.02
CA ILE A 90 -23.09 2.67 20.23
C ILE A 90 -22.90 1.16 19.97
N GLY A 91 -23.80 0.52 19.22
CA GLY A 91 -23.71 -0.91 18.88
C GLY A 91 -22.70 -1.25 17.79
N ARG A 92 -22.54 -0.41 16.76
CA ARG A 92 -21.59 -0.58 15.64
C ARG A 92 -20.15 -0.44 16.11
N LEU A 93 -19.90 0.35 17.15
CA LEU A 93 -18.60 0.45 17.78
C LEU A 93 -18.26 -0.78 18.63
N ALA A 94 -19.24 -1.59 19.03
CA ALA A 94 -18.99 -2.71 19.94
C ALA A 94 -18.06 -3.79 19.33
N PRO A 95 -18.22 -4.24 18.07
CA PRO A 95 -17.25 -5.13 17.42
C PRO A 95 -15.85 -4.51 17.36
N PHE A 96 -15.73 -3.25 16.94
CA PHE A 96 -14.43 -2.56 16.87
C PHE A 96 -13.78 -2.39 18.25
N ARG A 97 -14.56 -2.08 19.29
CA ARG A 97 -14.06 -1.96 20.67
C ARG A 97 -13.65 -3.30 21.26
N ARG A 98 -14.38 -4.38 20.95
CA ARG A 98 -13.99 -5.73 21.37
C ARG A 98 -12.73 -6.18 20.66
N ALA A 99 -12.64 -6.00 19.35
CA ALA A 99 -11.44 -6.26 18.57
C ALA A 99 -10.26 -5.42 19.09
N ALA A 100 -10.44 -4.11 19.27
CA ALA A 100 -9.41 -3.25 19.86
C ALA A 100 -9.02 -3.67 21.28
N ALA A 101 -9.97 -4.13 22.10
CA ALA A 101 -9.66 -4.66 23.43
C ALA A 101 -8.77 -5.91 23.35
N ARG A 102 -9.04 -6.81 22.39
CA ARG A 102 -8.19 -7.98 22.15
C ARG A 102 -6.81 -7.56 21.66
N VAL A 103 -6.74 -6.59 20.74
CA VAL A 103 -5.48 -6.04 20.22
C VAL A 103 -4.64 -5.42 21.34
N VAL A 104 -5.24 -4.58 22.18
CA VAL A 104 -4.57 -3.96 23.35
C VAL A 104 -4.13 -5.02 24.37
N ALA A 105 -5.01 -5.96 24.73
CA ALA A 105 -4.68 -7.01 25.70
C ALA A 105 -3.58 -7.93 25.20
N ALA A 106 -3.55 -8.22 23.90
CA ALA A 106 -2.51 -9.04 23.30
C ALA A 106 -1.17 -8.29 23.23
N ALA A 107 -1.20 -6.97 22.97
CA ALA A 107 -0.03 -6.11 23.09
C ALA A 107 0.54 -6.11 24.52
N GLU A 108 -0.33 -5.98 25.52
CA GLU A 108 0.05 -5.99 26.94
C GLU A 108 0.64 -7.33 27.37
N GLN A 109 0.00 -8.46 27.01
CA GLN A 109 0.49 -9.81 27.32
C GLN A 109 1.86 -10.09 26.70
N ALA A 110 2.16 -9.48 25.56
CA ALA A 110 3.47 -9.59 24.91
C ALA A 110 4.49 -8.54 25.38
N GLY A 111 4.12 -7.65 26.32
CA GLY A 111 4.99 -6.63 26.87
C GLY A 111 5.27 -5.46 25.91
N PHE A 112 4.36 -5.16 24.97
CA PHE A 112 4.48 -4.01 24.06
C PHE A 112 4.10 -2.69 24.72
N PRO A 113 4.60 -1.55 24.18
CA PRO A 113 4.08 -0.24 24.56
C PRO A 113 2.57 -0.21 24.39
N GLU A 114 1.85 0.33 25.38
CA GLU A 114 0.40 0.30 25.42
C GLU A 114 -0.20 1.14 24.26
N PRO A 115 -0.88 0.52 23.28
CA PRO A 115 -1.54 1.27 22.23
C PRO A 115 -2.69 2.10 22.79
N ASP A 116 -2.83 3.33 22.30
CA ASP A 116 -4.05 4.09 22.50
C ASP A 116 -5.22 3.35 21.85
N ARG A 117 -6.14 2.93 22.71
CA ARG A 117 -7.33 2.17 22.34
C ARG A 117 -8.18 2.93 21.32
N ALA A 118 -8.22 4.26 21.37
CA ALA A 118 -8.99 5.04 20.41
C ALA A 118 -8.36 4.98 19.00
N GLY A 119 -7.04 5.06 18.90
CA GLY A 119 -6.27 4.85 17.67
C GLY A 119 -6.47 3.46 17.07
N VAL A 120 -6.45 2.41 17.89
CA VAL A 120 -6.73 1.03 17.42
C VAL A 120 -8.16 0.90 16.89
N VAL A 121 -9.14 1.47 17.60
CA VAL A 121 -10.54 1.49 17.13
C VAL A 121 -10.66 2.26 15.81
N TRP A 122 -9.91 3.36 15.65
CA TRP A 122 -9.90 4.12 14.41
C TRP A 122 -9.35 3.28 13.24
N MET A 123 -8.18 2.68 13.41
CA MET A 123 -7.57 1.78 12.42
C MET A 123 -8.54 0.67 12.01
N LEU A 124 -9.12 -0.04 12.97
CA LEU A 124 -10.05 -1.15 12.69
C LEU A 124 -11.35 -0.70 12.02
N ARG A 125 -11.70 0.59 12.06
CA ARG A 125 -12.88 1.15 11.38
C ARG A 125 -12.57 1.62 9.97
N SER A 126 -11.33 1.99 9.70
CA SER A 126 -10.90 2.45 8.38
C SER A 126 -11.15 1.36 7.34
N GLN A 127 -11.74 1.75 6.21
CA GLN A 127 -11.81 0.88 5.04
C GLN A 127 -10.40 0.79 4.44
N ASP A 128 -10.06 -0.35 3.82
CA ASP A 128 -8.79 -0.57 3.11
C ASP A 128 -8.69 0.22 1.80
N ASN A 129 -9.12 1.47 1.85
CA ASN A 129 -9.16 2.35 0.72
C ASN A 129 -7.84 3.12 0.69
N GLY A 130 -6.91 2.59 -0.11
CA GLY A 130 -6.46 3.32 -1.31
C GLY A 130 -7.25 4.59 -1.59
N PRO A 131 -6.68 5.77 -1.87
CA PRO A 131 -7.49 6.93 -2.24
C PRO A 131 -8.53 6.53 -3.29
N ASP A 132 -9.77 6.99 -3.07
CA ASP A 132 -10.94 6.68 -3.88
C ASP A 132 -10.64 6.97 -5.37
N PRO A 133 -10.73 6.01 -6.30
CA PRO A 133 -10.28 6.18 -7.69
C PRO A 133 -11.18 7.11 -8.54
N GLY A 134 -11.86 8.09 -7.93
CA GLY A 134 -12.93 8.85 -8.57
C GLY A 134 -12.99 10.36 -8.31
N THR A 135 -12.14 10.97 -7.49
CA THR A 135 -12.29 12.41 -7.19
C THR A 135 -11.33 13.34 -7.92
N GLY A 136 -10.33 12.84 -8.64
CA GLY A 136 -9.51 13.67 -9.53
C GLY A 136 -8.74 14.81 -8.85
N GLU A 137 -8.68 14.86 -7.51
CA GLU A 137 -7.77 15.74 -6.78
C GLU A 137 -6.40 15.06 -6.68
N ARG A 138 -5.57 15.32 -7.71
CA ARG A 138 -4.16 14.94 -7.84
C ARG A 138 -3.29 15.72 -6.85
N GLY A 139 -2.14 15.24 -6.38
CA GLY A 139 -1.47 14.01 -6.79
C GLY A 139 -0.16 13.77 -6.04
N LEU A 140 0.18 12.50 -5.94
CA LEU A 140 1.42 11.85 -6.36
C LEU A 140 0.99 10.39 -6.66
N PRO A 141 1.37 9.79 -7.81
CA PRO A 141 1.34 8.34 -7.91
C PRO A 141 2.37 7.77 -6.90
N ASP A 142 2.08 6.61 -6.28
CA ASP A 142 3.02 5.78 -5.46
C ASP A 142 2.73 5.58 -3.94
N TRP A 143 1.49 5.23 -3.52
CA TRP A 143 1.25 4.77 -2.13
C TRP A 143 0.34 3.53 -2.04
N PRO A 144 0.79 2.41 -1.43
CA PRO A 144 -0.06 1.23 -1.24
C PRO A 144 -0.48 1.07 0.26
N LEU A 145 -1.81 1.09 0.51
CA LEU A 145 -2.48 1.39 1.81
C LEU A 145 -2.84 0.19 2.74
N LEU A 146 -1.89 -0.55 3.32
CA LEU A 146 -2.24 -1.43 4.47
C LEU A 146 -1.33 -1.35 5.71
N ARG A 147 -0.48 -0.29 5.87
CA ARG A 147 0.33 -0.01 7.09
C ARG A 147 -0.25 1.02 8.05
N TRP A 148 -0.25 0.70 9.35
CA TRP A 148 -0.60 1.65 10.40
C TRP A 148 0.43 1.69 11.51
N GLU A 149 0.93 2.89 11.82
CA GLU A 149 1.59 3.18 13.09
C GLU A 149 0.50 3.51 14.12
N LEU A 150 0.49 2.78 15.24
CA LEU A 150 -0.51 2.96 16.29
C LEU A 150 -0.03 4.02 17.30
N PRO A 151 -0.88 5.01 17.62
CA PRO A 151 -0.58 5.93 18.71
C PRO A 151 -0.48 5.17 20.04
N LEU A 152 0.40 5.63 20.93
CA LEU A 152 0.64 5.03 22.24
C LEU A 152 0.05 5.90 23.36
N VAL A 153 -0.35 5.28 24.47
CA VAL A 153 -0.86 6.02 25.66
C VAL A 153 0.24 6.88 26.28
N ALA A 154 1.46 6.33 26.39
CA ALA A 154 2.67 7.07 26.74
C ALA A 154 3.61 7.05 25.54
N PRO A 155 4.10 8.21 25.06
CA PRO A 155 5.05 8.26 23.95
C PRO A 155 6.31 7.47 24.32
N ALA A 156 6.65 6.45 23.54
CA ALA A 156 7.93 5.76 23.63
C ALA A 156 8.87 6.39 22.59
N ALA A 157 9.89 7.12 23.06
CA ALA A 157 10.80 7.86 22.18
C ALA A 157 11.67 6.93 21.30
N ASP A 158 11.78 5.66 21.68
CA ASP A 158 12.64 4.65 21.08
C ASP A 158 11.84 3.50 20.44
N ARG A 159 10.49 3.53 20.44
CA ARG A 159 9.65 2.42 19.97
C ARG A 159 8.35 2.88 19.32
N VAL A 160 8.04 2.32 18.16
CA VAL A 160 6.74 2.47 17.47
C VAL A 160 6.05 1.12 17.44
N LEU A 161 4.74 1.12 17.69
CA LEU A 161 3.89 -0.06 17.54
C LEU A 161 3.22 0.00 16.17
N VAL A 162 3.45 -1.00 15.34
CA VAL A 162 2.90 -1.11 13.99
C VAL A 162 1.80 -2.17 13.97
N ALA A 163 0.75 -1.91 13.19
CA ALA A 163 -0.35 -2.82 12.99
C ALA A 163 -0.62 -3.08 11.50
N GLU A 164 -0.81 -4.36 11.23
CA GLU A 164 -1.01 -4.97 9.91
C GLU A 164 -2.39 -5.61 9.86
N ARG A 165 -3.17 -5.46 8.79
CA ARG A 165 -4.42 -6.25 8.61
C ARG A 165 -4.26 -7.29 7.51
N THR A 166 -4.37 -8.56 7.85
CA THR A 166 -4.06 -9.67 6.95
C THR A 166 -5.20 -10.69 6.83
N GLY A 167 -5.27 -11.38 5.69
CA GLY A 167 -5.98 -12.65 5.53
C GLY A 167 -7.52 -12.61 5.42
N ARG A 168 -8.09 -13.81 5.30
CA ARG A 168 -9.52 -14.14 5.48
C ARG A 168 -9.63 -15.49 6.21
N PRO A 169 -10.20 -15.57 7.43
CA PRO A 169 -10.74 -14.47 8.23
C PRO A 169 -9.68 -13.40 8.55
N GLU A 170 -10.10 -12.14 8.67
CA GLU A 170 -9.20 -11.00 8.93
C GLU A 170 -8.58 -11.10 10.31
N ARG A 171 -7.27 -10.82 10.36
CA ARG A 171 -6.50 -10.73 11.59
C ARG A 171 -5.67 -9.47 11.58
N THR A 172 -5.32 -9.01 12.77
CA THR A 172 -4.40 -7.89 12.99
C THR A 172 -3.10 -8.41 13.56
N VAL A 173 -1.99 -8.17 12.88
CA VAL A 173 -0.65 -8.48 13.40
C VAL A 173 -0.05 -7.21 13.98
N LEU A 174 0.42 -7.30 15.21
CA LEU A 174 1.13 -6.24 15.92
C LEU A 174 2.62 -6.55 15.95
N SER A 175 3.44 -5.53 15.74
CA SER A 175 4.89 -5.59 15.88
C SER A 175 5.43 -4.29 16.49
N VAL A 176 6.51 -4.38 17.27
CA VAL A 176 7.18 -3.19 17.82
C VAL A 176 8.49 -2.99 17.09
N VAL A 177 8.67 -1.79 16.54
CA VAL A 177 9.87 -1.36 15.81
C VAL A 177 10.61 -0.36 16.67
N ALA A 178 11.91 -0.56 16.88
CA ALA A 178 12.73 0.42 17.58
C ALA A 178 12.97 1.64 16.70
N VAL A 179 12.76 2.84 17.24
CA VAL A 179 13.09 4.11 16.61
C VAL A 179 14.47 4.52 17.09
N ALA A 180 15.39 4.80 16.17
CA ALA A 180 16.71 5.31 16.55
C ALA A 180 16.54 6.62 17.34
N PRO A 181 17.27 6.83 18.45
CA PRO A 181 17.13 8.04 19.24
C PRO A 181 17.65 9.23 18.42
N ASP A 182 16.73 10.10 18.02
CA ASP A 182 17.06 11.23 17.16
C ASP A 182 17.55 12.46 17.94
N VAL A 183 18.38 13.23 17.24
CA VAL A 183 19.08 14.46 17.61
C VAL A 183 18.12 15.54 18.16
N PRO A 184 18.52 16.38 19.13
CA PRO A 184 17.58 17.15 19.95
C PRO A 184 16.77 18.24 19.21
N ASP A 185 15.48 18.18 19.52
CA ASP A 185 14.38 19.17 19.53
C ASP A 185 14.69 20.62 19.06
N ARG A 186 14.06 20.98 17.93
CA ARG A 186 13.67 22.37 17.60
C ARG A 186 12.22 22.41 17.11
N SER A 187 11.24 22.21 17.99
CA SER A 187 9.86 22.66 17.68
C SER A 187 9.00 22.94 18.92
N THR A 188 9.28 24.04 19.62
CA THR A 188 8.25 24.77 20.37
C THR A 188 7.31 25.61 19.49
N GLU A 189 7.36 25.48 18.16
CA GLU A 189 6.44 26.19 17.26
C GLU A 189 5.48 25.24 16.53
N ARG A 190 4.25 25.19 17.07
CA ARG A 190 3.05 24.64 16.42
C ARG A 190 2.66 25.47 15.17
N PRO A 191 1.83 24.92 14.28
CA PRO A 191 2.14 24.78 12.86
C PRO A 191 1.51 25.86 11.99
N ARG A 192 2.27 26.40 11.03
CA ARG A 192 1.69 27.13 9.90
C ARG A 192 1.28 26.14 8.82
N ARG A 193 0.00 26.21 8.46
CA ARG A 193 -0.67 25.48 7.38
C ARG A 193 0.23 25.35 6.14
N LEU A 194 0.37 24.12 5.64
CA LEU A 194 0.87 23.81 4.30
C LEU A 194 0.22 24.74 3.27
N ARG A 195 1.05 25.56 2.60
CA ARG A 195 0.61 26.30 1.43
C ARG A 195 0.66 25.37 0.23
N HIS A 196 -0.47 25.34 -0.47
CA HIS A 196 -0.65 24.86 -1.83
C HIS A 196 0.38 25.55 -2.75
N VAL A 197 1.24 24.80 -3.41
CA VAL A 197 2.08 25.30 -4.51
C VAL A 197 1.31 25.03 -5.81
N PRO A 198 1.06 26.04 -6.66
CA PRO A 198 0.25 25.86 -7.86
C PRO A 198 0.98 25.03 -8.92
N ALA A 199 0.19 24.28 -9.69
CA ALA A 199 0.61 23.63 -10.91
C ALA A 199 0.86 24.66 -12.01
N ASP A 200 2.15 24.93 -12.28
CA ASP A 200 2.71 25.34 -13.57
C ASP A 200 4.17 25.73 -13.31
N VAL A 201 5.14 24.97 -13.82
CA VAL A 201 6.46 25.45 -14.32
C VAL A 201 7.10 24.32 -15.13
N ASP A 202 7.07 24.47 -16.45
CA ASP A 202 8.13 24.01 -17.33
C ASP A 202 9.45 24.71 -16.94
N THR A 203 10.50 23.93 -16.67
CA THR A 203 11.93 24.31 -16.69
C THR A 203 12.41 25.50 -15.84
N ALA A 204 12.82 25.21 -14.60
CA ALA A 204 13.96 25.78 -13.86
C ALA A 204 14.16 24.91 -12.60
N GLY A 205 15.15 24.03 -12.44
CA GLY A 205 16.58 24.23 -12.63
C GLY A 205 17.22 24.64 -11.29
N GLN A 206 17.72 23.64 -10.53
CA GLN A 206 18.75 23.71 -9.46
C GLN A 206 18.42 23.51 -7.95
N ASP A 207 17.19 23.19 -7.53
CA ASP A 207 16.91 22.88 -6.09
C ASP A 207 16.16 21.57 -5.82
N ALA A 208 15.99 20.71 -6.84
CA ALA A 208 15.40 19.39 -6.65
C ALA A 208 16.52 18.37 -6.38
N GLY A 209 16.55 17.80 -5.17
CA GLY A 209 17.48 16.74 -4.81
C GLY A 209 17.39 15.50 -5.73
N THR A 210 18.43 14.67 -5.73
CA THR A 210 18.49 13.42 -6.52
C THR A 210 17.45 12.43 -6.02
N LEU A 211 16.65 11.86 -6.92
CA LEU A 211 15.66 10.83 -6.58
C LEU A 211 16.25 9.43 -6.74
N VAL A 212 16.13 8.60 -5.71
CA VAL A 212 16.57 7.20 -5.72
C VAL A 212 15.37 6.27 -5.48
N LEU A 213 15.50 5.01 -5.92
CA LEU A 213 14.56 3.96 -5.55
C LEU A 213 14.97 3.42 -4.18
N GLY A 214 14.26 3.80 -3.13
CA GLY A 214 14.51 3.36 -1.76
C GLY A 214 13.78 2.06 -1.45
N ALA A 215 14.50 1.08 -0.89
CA ALA A 215 13.90 -0.10 -0.28
C ALA A 215 13.67 0.16 1.21
N TYR A 216 12.49 -0.24 1.69
CA TYR A 216 12.17 -0.20 3.10
C TYR A 216 11.36 -1.43 3.49
N ARG A 217 11.63 -1.94 4.69
CA ARG A 217 10.80 -2.99 5.27
C ARG A 217 9.50 -2.36 5.75
N SER A 218 8.39 -2.88 5.24
CA SER A 218 7.07 -2.58 5.74
C SER A 218 6.60 -3.73 6.59
N ASP A 219 6.54 -3.52 7.90
CA ASP A 219 5.73 -4.36 8.78
C ASP A 219 4.26 -4.01 8.58
N SER A 220 3.78 -3.98 7.35
CA SER A 220 2.36 -3.95 7.05
C SER A 220 2.06 -4.46 5.69
N PRO A 221 0.86 -5.05 5.52
CA PRO A 221 0.55 -5.72 4.31
C PRO A 221 0.61 -4.69 3.22
N ALA A 222 1.40 -4.99 2.21
CA ALA A 222 1.42 -4.18 1.04
C ALA A 222 0.33 -4.72 0.12
N PRO A 223 -0.48 -3.85 -0.50
CA PRO A 223 -1.27 -4.21 -1.65
C PRO A 223 -0.49 -5.12 -2.60
N VAL A 224 -1.17 -6.10 -3.18
CA VAL A 224 -0.54 -7.10 -4.06
C VAL A 224 0.21 -6.43 -5.23
N THR A 225 -0.23 -5.25 -5.64
CA THR A 225 0.37 -4.40 -6.69
C THR A 225 1.51 -3.49 -6.22
N ALA A 226 1.88 -3.50 -4.94
CA ALA A 226 2.95 -2.65 -4.43
C ALA A 226 4.31 -3.04 -5.01
N SER A 227 5.10 -2.04 -5.42
CA SER A 227 6.49 -2.24 -5.82
C SER A 227 7.29 -2.85 -4.66
N ARG A 228 8.07 -3.90 -4.95
CA ARG A 228 8.86 -4.63 -3.94
C ARG A 228 10.04 -5.36 -4.58
N ILE A 229 11.04 -5.66 -3.78
CA ILE A 229 12.06 -6.67 -4.04
C ILE A 229 11.79 -7.92 -3.19
N GLY A 230 12.05 -9.11 -3.72
CA GLY A 230 11.86 -10.39 -3.07
C GLY A 230 10.39 -10.72 -2.71
N GLY A 231 10.18 -11.86 -2.04
CA GLY A 231 8.85 -12.37 -1.71
C GLY A 231 8.19 -13.14 -2.84
N ALA A 232 6.85 -13.04 -2.93
CA ALA A 232 6.06 -13.66 -3.98
C ALA A 232 5.55 -12.61 -4.99
N PRO A 233 5.63 -12.87 -6.31
CA PRO A 233 5.11 -11.98 -7.33
C PRO A 233 3.59 -11.94 -7.32
N ALA A 234 3.04 -10.81 -7.74
CA ALA A 234 1.63 -10.68 -8.09
C ALA A 234 1.39 -11.08 -9.55
N VAL A 235 0.63 -12.16 -9.75
CA VAL A 235 0.43 -12.79 -11.05
C VAL A 235 -1.05 -13.01 -11.35
N PRO A 236 -1.46 -13.09 -12.64
CA PRO A 236 -2.81 -13.48 -13.01
C PRO A 236 -3.06 -14.97 -12.72
N GLU A 237 -4.33 -15.36 -12.76
CA GLU A 237 -4.70 -16.77 -12.70
C GLU A 237 -4.16 -17.53 -13.93
N GLY A 238 -3.67 -18.76 -13.71
CA GLY A 238 -3.11 -19.61 -14.76
C GLY A 238 -1.69 -19.23 -15.22
N TRP A 239 -1.04 -18.25 -14.59
CA TRP A 239 0.36 -17.94 -14.86
C TRP A 239 1.28 -19.08 -14.39
N GLU A 240 2.31 -19.36 -15.19
CA GLU A 240 3.31 -20.39 -14.95
C GLU A 240 4.66 -19.76 -14.62
N TRP A 241 5.38 -20.39 -13.70
CA TRP A 241 6.66 -19.89 -13.23
C TRP A 241 7.75 -20.02 -14.30
N PRO A 242 8.55 -18.97 -14.58
CA PRO A 242 9.60 -19.05 -15.60
C PRO A 242 10.73 -19.98 -15.15
N LEU A 243 11.14 -20.89 -16.03
CA LEU A 243 12.31 -21.76 -15.82
C LEU A 243 13.52 -21.18 -16.53
N CYS A 244 14.69 -21.28 -15.92
CA CYS A 244 15.97 -20.99 -16.54
C CYS A 244 16.23 -21.99 -17.67
N ALA A 245 16.58 -21.50 -18.86
CA ALA A 245 16.88 -22.35 -20.01
C ALA A 245 18.17 -23.19 -19.83
N GLU A 246 19.12 -22.72 -19.03
CA GLU A 246 20.40 -23.41 -18.79
C GLU A 246 20.28 -24.48 -17.69
N HIS A 247 19.57 -24.15 -16.61
CA HIS A 247 19.49 -24.98 -15.41
C HIS A 247 18.20 -25.81 -15.35
N ASP A 248 17.20 -25.49 -16.18
CA ASP A 248 15.86 -26.09 -16.15
C ASP A 248 15.19 -26.01 -14.76
N GLU A 249 15.51 -24.93 -14.05
CA GLU A 249 15.05 -24.65 -12.69
C GLU A 249 14.28 -23.33 -12.62
N PRO A 250 13.30 -23.20 -11.71
CA PRO A 250 12.56 -21.96 -11.51
C PRO A 250 13.48 -20.76 -11.27
N MET A 251 13.28 -19.67 -12.01
CA MET A 251 14.03 -18.43 -11.77
C MET A 251 13.60 -17.80 -10.44
N GLN A 252 14.52 -17.11 -9.76
CA GLN A 252 14.18 -16.39 -8.54
C GLN A 252 13.37 -15.14 -8.87
N PHE A 253 12.28 -14.91 -8.14
CA PHE A 253 11.59 -13.62 -8.20
C PHE A 253 12.45 -12.54 -7.52
N THR A 254 12.90 -11.59 -8.31
CA THR A 254 13.81 -10.52 -7.86
C THR A 254 13.02 -9.30 -7.42
N ALA A 255 12.10 -8.82 -8.25
CA ALA A 255 11.35 -7.61 -7.98
C ALA A 255 10.03 -7.55 -8.75
N GLN A 256 9.11 -6.74 -8.25
CA GLN A 256 8.04 -6.19 -9.07
C GLN A 256 8.02 -4.68 -8.93
N VAL A 257 7.86 -3.98 -10.05
CA VAL A 257 7.85 -2.51 -10.11
C VAL A 257 6.54 -2.09 -10.76
N GLU A 258 5.75 -1.28 -10.04
CA GLU A 258 4.61 -0.60 -10.65
C GLU A 258 5.13 0.48 -11.59
N HIS A 259 4.70 0.43 -12.85
CA HIS A 259 5.12 1.37 -13.87
C HIS A 259 3.94 1.68 -14.80
N ARG A 260 3.51 2.95 -14.80
CA ARG A 260 2.47 3.50 -15.69
C ARG A 260 1.15 2.69 -15.69
N GLY A 261 0.72 2.21 -14.53
CA GLY A 261 -0.51 1.43 -14.35
C GLY A 261 -0.37 -0.07 -14.67
N THR A 262 0.86 -0.53 -14.88
CA THR A 262 1.20 -1.94 -15.11
C THR A 262 2.16 -2.41 -14.02
N LEU A 263 2.26 -3.73 -13.82
CA LEU A 263 3.22 -4.30 -12.89
C LEU A 263 4.27 -5.10 -13.67
N VAL A 264 5.51 -4.62 -13.66
CA VAL A 264 6.65 -5.31 -14.27
C VAL A 264 7.26 -6.25 -13.24
N SER A 265 7.08 -7.56 -13.40
CA SER A 265 7.66 -8.58 -12.52
C SER A 265 8.93 -9.14 -13.14
N VAL A 266 9.98 -9.24 -12.33
CA VAL A 266 11.37 -9.51 -12.71
C VAL A 266 11.81 -10.81 -12.05
N PHE A 267 12.38 -11.69 -12.87
CA PHE A 267 12.89 -12.99 -12.46
C PHE A 267 14.30 -13.18 -13.03
N VAL A 268 15.23 -13.57 -12.17
CA VAL A 268 16.62 -13.79 -12.53
C VAL A 268 17.05 -15.16 -12.01
N CYS A 269 17.79 -15.91 -12.82
CA CYS A 269 18.34 -17.18 -12.39
C CYS A 269 19.44 -16.96 -11.34
N GLN A 270 19.26 -17.59 -10.18
CA GLN A 270 20.17 -17.53 -9.03
C GLN A 270 20.60 -18.96 -8.62
N PHE A 271 20.61 -19.88 -9.59
CA PHE A 271 20.99 -21.27 -9.35
C PHE A 271 22.52 -21.38 -9.11
N ASP A 272 22.91 -22.31 -8.24
CA ASP A 272 24.22 -22.44 -7.54
C ASP A 272 25.49 -22.22 -8.39
N PRO A 273 26.53 -21.53 -7.85
CA PRO A 273 26.55 -20.79 -6.60
C PRO A 273 26.28 -19.30 -6.83
N GLY A 274 25.02 -18.93 -7.09
CA GLY A 274 24.56 -17.56 -6.89
C GLY A 274 24.05 -16.85 -8.14
N THR A 275 24.60 -17.09 -9.32
CA THR A 275 24.11 -16.47 -10.56
C THR A 275 24.41 -17.35 -11.76
N CYS A 276 23.45 -17.44 -12.70
CA CYS A 276 23.70 -18.02 -14.01
C CYS A 276 24.78 -17.20 -14.75
N ALA A 277 25.64 -17.83 -15.55
CA ALA A 277 26.63 -17.09 -16.34
C ALA A 277 26.02 -16.22 -17.44
N SER A 278 24.71 -16.34 -17.69
CA SER A 278 23.99 -15.56 -18.69
C SER A 278 23.39 -14.29 -18.09
N TRP A 279 23.88 -13.14 -18.56
CA TRP A 279 23.40 -11.80 -18.19
C TRP A 279 22.47 -11.15 -19.23
N GLU A 280 22.47 -11.68 -20.46
CA GLU A 280 21.68 -11.17 -21.57
C GLU A 280 20.15 -11.36 -21.34
N PRO A 281 19.30 -10.46 -21.86
CA PRO A 281 17.86 -10.49 -21.60
C PRO A 281 17.11 -11.63 -22.31
N ASP A 282 17.67 -12.21 -23.38
CA ASP A 282 16.99 -13.16 -24.26
C ASP A 282 17.57 -14.58 -24.23
N ARG A 283 18.65 -14.80 -23.47
CA ARG A 283 19.30 -16.11 -23.31
C ARG A 283 18.57 -17.08 -22.39
N GLY A 284 17.44 -16.66 -21.82
CA GLY A 284 16.57 -17.52 -21.02
C GLY A 284 17.04 -17.77 -19.60
N ALA A 285 18.03 -17.03 -19.09
CA ALA A 285 18.37 -16.98 -17.67
C ALA A 285 17.73 -15.80 -16.91
N ASN A 286 17.11 -14.90 -17.67
CA ASN A 286 16.44 -13.69 -17.20
C ASN A 286 15.03 -13.64 -17.79
N ALA A 287 14.04 -13.22 -17.01
CA ALA A 287 12.68 -13.05 -17.50
C ALA A 287 12.00 -11.84 -16.85
N ALA A 288 11.30 -11.06 -17.67
CA ALA A 288 10.45 -9.98 -17.20
C ALA A 288 9.06 -10.07 -17.82
N PHE A 289 8.03 -9.86 -17.01
CA PHE A 289 6.63 -9.94 -17.43
C PHE A 289 5.89 -8.67 -17.09
N VAL A 290 5.05 -8.20 -18.01
CA VAL A 290 4.10 -7.12 -17.74
C VAL A 290 2.74 -7.71 -17.39
N PHE A 291 2.26 -7.42 -16.19
CA PHE A 291 0.91 -7.79 -15.77
C PHE A 291 0.01 -6.56 -15.71
N THR A 292 -1.21 -6.75 -16.19
CA THR A 292 -2.27 -5.73 -16.13
C THR A 292 -3.55 -6.34 -15.56
N GLY A 293 -4.41 -5.51 -14.97
CA GLY A 293 -5.75 -5.92 -14.52
C GLY A 293 -5.95 -5.97 -12.99
N ARG A 294 -7.20 -6.21 -12.59
CA ARG A 294 -7.65 -6.15 -11.18
C ARG A 294 -7.63 -7.50 -10.45
N ALA A 295 -7.32 -8.58 -11.15
CA ALA A 295 -7.40 -9.95 -10.65
C ALA A 295 -6.01 -10.57 -10.46
N LEU A 296 -5.11 -9.84 -9.80
CA LEU A 296 -3.80 -10.34 -9.43
C LEU A 296 -3.86 -11.02 -8.06
N ARG A 297 -3.12 -12.11 -7.92
CA ARG A 297 -2.93 -12.85 -6.68
C ARG A 297 -1.45 -13.10 -6.46
N GLN A 298 -1.03 -13.33 -5.21
CA GLN A 298 0.33 -13.80 -4.97
C GLN A 298 0.50 -15.19 -5.56
N ALA A 299 1.59 -15.40 -6.30
CA ALA A 299 1.98 -16.72 -6.75
C ALA A 299 2.35 -17.62 -5.56
N GLY A 300 2.11 -18.93 -5.72
CA GLY A 300 2.70 -19.91 -4.81
C GLY A 300 4.20 -20.05 -5.09
N SER A 301 4.92 -20.73 -4.18
CA SER A 301 6.30 -21.11 -4.45
C SER A 301 6.38 -21.98 -5.69
N PRO A 302 7.39 -21.79 -6.54
CA PRO A 302 7.64 -22.74 -7.61
C PRO A 302 8.03 -24.09 -7.03
N VAL A 303 7.83 -25.13 -7.84
CA VAL A 303 8.32 -26.48 -7.57
C VAL A 303 9.46 -26.73 -8.54
N SER A 304 10.61 -27.13 -8.01
CA SER A 304 11.72 -27.58 -8.85
C SER A 304 11.30 -28.86 -9.61
N PRO A 305 11.49 -28.93 -10.93
CA PRO A 305 11.27 -30.15 -11.70
C PRO A 305 12.21 -31.30 -11.29
N HIS A 306 13.37 -30.97 -10.73
CA HIS A 306 14.44 -31.94 -10.42
C HIS A 306 14.61 -32.18 -8.91
N GLY A 307 13.87 -31.47 -8.06
CA GLY A 307 13.87 -31.66 -6.61
C GLY A 307 13.23 -32.98 -6.18
N ASP A 308 13.79 -33.61 -5.14
CA ASP A 308 13.16 -34.75 -4.47
C ASP A 308 11.94 -34.24 -3.66
N PRO A 309 10.71 -34.68 -3.97
CA PRO A 309 9.50 -34.22 -3.29
C PRO A 309 9.44 -34.60 -1.80
N ASP A 310 10.24 -35.57 -1.37
CA ASP A 310 10.35 -36.01 0.03
C ASP A 310 11.52 -35.33 0.78
N ASP A 311 12.28 -34.46 0.11
CA ASP A 311 13.34 -33.69 0.76
C ASP A 311 12.73 -32.58 1.63
N SER A 312 13.05 -32.64 2.92
CA SER A 312 12.60 -31.65 3.91
C SER A 312 13.26 -30.29 3.77
N ASP A 313 14.35 -30.19 2.99
CA ASP A 313 15.08 -28.96 2.74
C ASP A 313 15.30 -28.78 1.23
N PRO A 314 14.24 -28.47 0.45
CA PRO A 314 14.33 -28.38 -1.00
C PRO A 314 15.37 -27.32 -1.38
N VAL A 315 16.39 -27.76 -2.09
CA VAL A 315 17.63 -27.01 -2.24
C VAL A 315 17.46 -25.77 -3.14
N TRP A 316 16.38 -25.61 -3.93
CA TRP A 316 16.34 -24.60 -5.01
C TRP A 316 14.97 -24.00 -5.36
N PRO A 317 15.00 -22.78 -5.93
CA PRO A 317 15.10 -21.58 -5.13
C PRO A 317 13.79 -21.39 -4.36
N PRO A 318 13.83 -21.42 -3.01
CA PRO A 318 12.70 -20.89 -2.28
C PRO A 318 12.55 -19.43 -2.73
N LEU A 319 11.32 -19.03 -3.06
CA LEU A 319 10.95 -17.61 -3.00
C LEU A 319 11.74 -16.96 -1.87
N LEU A 320 12.44 -15.85 -2.13
CA LEU A 320 13.08 -15.15 -1.04
C LEU A 320 12.03 -14.90 0.02
N ARG A 321 12.20 -15.54 1.18
CA ARG A 321 11.23 -15.41 2.27
C ARG A 321 11.14 -13.95 2.71
N ASP A 322 12.24 -13.23 2.54
CA ASP A 322 12.34 -11.80 2.77
C ASP A 322 11.85 -10.99 1.55
N SER A 323 11.14 -9.90 1.84
CA SER A 323 10.75 -8.90 0.85
C SER A 323 10.85 -7.50 1.43
N MET A 324 11.05 -6.50 0.58
CA MET A 324 11.08 -5.09 0.94
C MET A 324 10.24 -4.29 -0.04
N LEU A 325 9.50 -3.29 0.45
CA LEU A 325 8.76 -2.38 -0.41
C LEU A 325 9.70 -1.37 -1.02
N LEU A 326 9.34 -0.92 -2.22
CA LEU A 326 10.06 0.10 -2.95
C LEU A 326 9.25 1.40 -2.96
N GLY A 327 9.93 2.53 -2.83
CA GLY A 327 9.36 3.86 -2.97
C GLY A 327 10.41 4.87 -3.40
N LEU A 328 9.97 5.98 -3.98
CA LEU A 328 10.87 7.07 -4.34
C LEU A 328 11.30 7.83 -3.09
N ALA A 329 12.61 8.05 -2.97
CA ALA A 329 13.18 8.85 -1.90
C ALA A 329 14.04 9.98 -2.48
N GLY A 330 13.84 11.19 -1.96
CA GLY A 330 14.67 12.34 -2.30
C GLY A 330 15.90 12.38 -1.41
N VAL A 331 17.07 12.50 -2.05
CA VAL A 331 18.36 12.72 -1.43
C VAL A 331 18.78 14.16 -1.71
N GLY A 332 19.44 14.84 -0.77
CA GLY A 332 19.87 16.23 -0.97
C GLY A 332 20.71 16.40 -2.26
N VAL A 333 20.71 17.60 -2.84
CA VAL A 333 21.48 17.90 -4.08
C VAL A 333 22.95 17.56 -3.83
N VAL A 334 23.43 16.50 -4.47
CA VAL A 334 24.85 16.17 -4.53
C VAL A 334 25.41 16.94 -5.72
N ALA A 335 26.20 17.99 -5.46
CA ALA A 335 26.90 18.68 -6.53
C ALA A 335 28.06 17.79 -7.02
N ASP A 336 28.14 17.65 -8.34
CA ASP A 336 29.07 16.85 -9.15
C ASP A 336 28.73 15.36 -9.34
N ASP A 337 28.53 15.02 -10.61
CA ASP A 337 28.11 13.72 -11.16
C ASP A 337 29.27 12.70 -11.28
N GLU A 338 30.42 12.98 -10.65
CA GLU A 338 31.66 12.20 -10.86
C GLU A 338 31.87 11.06 -9.83
N GLU A 339 31.05 10.97 -8.77
CA GLU A 339 31.12 9.87 -7.78
C GLU A 339 29.72 9.33 -7.45
N PRO A 340 29.27 8.24 -8.10
CA PRO A 340 27.98 7.57 -7.83
C PRO A 340 27.79 7.19 -6.35
N ASP A 341 28.89 6.87 -5.67
CA ASP A 341 28.92 6.53 -4.26
C ASP A 341 28.39 7.65 -3.37
N ARG A 342 28.49 8.93 -3.79
CA ARG A 342 27.98 10.05 -2.98
C ARG A 342 26.47 10.07 -2.85
N VAL A 343 25.73 9.59 -3.85
CA VAL A 343 24.26 9.50 -3.78
C VAL A 343 23.87 8.38 -2.82
N VAL A 344 24.56 7.24 -2.89
CA VAL A 344 24.36 6.11 -1.97
C VAL A 344 24.75 6.51 -0.54
N ASP A 345 25.84 7.23 -0.36
CA ASP A 345 26.30 7.74 0.94
C ASP A 345 25.33 8.76 1.52
N ALA A 346 24.83 9.70 0.71
CA ALA A 346 23.86 10.69 1.14
C ALA A 346 22.50 10.05 1.45
N ALA A 347 22.06 9.06 0.66
CA ALA A 347 20.88 8.26 0.95
C ALA A 347 21.05 7.48 2.26
N THR A 348 22.21 6.84 2.44
CA THR A 348 22.56 6.10 3.65
C THR A 348 22.60 7.02 4.88
N ALA A 349 23.17 8.23 4.75
CA ALA A 349 23.19 9.25 5.79
C ALA A 349 21.78 9.76 6.14
N ALA A 350 20.86 9.74 5.16
CA ALA A 350 19.44 10.00 5.35
C ALA A 350 18.63 8.76 5.80
N GLY A 351 19.28 7.62 6.03
CA GLY A 351 18.66 6.37 6.50
C GLY A 351 17.89 5.61 5.42
N ILE A 352 18.15 5.88 4.15
CA ILE A 352 17.50 5.26 3.00
C ILE A 352 18.38 4.11 2.51
N THR A 353 17.83 2.89 2.43
CA THR A 353 18.49 1.78 1.72
C THR A 353 18.23 1.94 0.23
N VAL A 354 19.25 2.27 -0.54
CA VAL A 354 19.12 2.37 -2.00
C VAL A 354 18.93 0.97 -2.57
N ALA A 355 17.87 0.82 -3.36
CA ALA A 355 17.52 -0.39 -4.10
C ALA A 355 17.83 -0.24 -5.60
N GLY A 356 18.23 0.96 -6.02
CA GLY A 356 18.59 1.30 -7.39
C GLY A 356 17.97 2.62 -7.83
N GLN A 357 17.70 2.71 -9.13
CA GLN A 357 17.15 3.89 -9.80
C GLN A 357 15.75 3.59 -10.33
N TYR A 358 14.89 4.61 -10.39
CA TYR A 358 13.60 4.51 -11.09
C TYR A 358 13.49 5.60 -12.17
N GLY A 359 13.22 5.18 -13.40
CA GLY A 359 13.13 6.03 -14.57
C GLY A 359 14.42 6.78 -14.90
N GLY A 360 14.34 7.70 -15.86
CA GLY A 360 15.51 8.46 -16.34
C GLY A 360 16.36 7.67 -17.33
N ARG A 361 17.67 7.96 -17.37
CA ARG A 361 18.64 7.22 -18.18
C ARG A 361 19.32 6.15 -17.33
N PRO A 362 19.50 4.91 -17.82
CA PRO A 362 20.22 3.88 -17.08
C PRO A 362 21.68 4.32 -16.83
N GLU A 363 22.13 4.15 -15.59
CA GLU A 363 23.54 4.24 -15.22
C GLU A 363 24.22 2.91 -15.50
N TRP A 364 24.75 2.76 -16.71
CA TRP A 364 25.45 1.55 -17.18
C TRP A 364 26.78 1.32 -16.45
N ILE A 365 27.07 0.06 -16.08
CA ILE A 365 28.38 -0.34 -15.54
C ILE A 365 29.35 -0.62 -16.69
N GLN A 366 28.86 -1.28 -17.74
CA GLN A 366 29.63 -1.60 -18.95
C GLN A 366 29.11 -0.76 -20.13
N ASP A 367 28.83 -1.40 -21.27
CA ASP A 367 28.28 -0.75 -22.44
C ASP A 367 26.74 -0.67 -22.38
N ASP A 368 26.18 0.22 -23.19
CA ASP A 368 24.72 0.34 -23.35
C ASP A 368 24.17 -0.90 -24.07
N GLU A 369 23.40 -1.70 -23.34
CA GLU A 369 22.74 -2.90 -23.83
C GLU A 369 21.21 -2.75 -23.83
N THR A 370 20.71 -1.51 -23.98
CA THR A 370 19.26 -1.24 -24.02
C THR A 370 18.58 -2.13 -25.08
N PRO A 371 17.59 -2.96 -24.69
CA PRO A 371 16.88 -3.79 -25.65
C PRO A 371 16.07 -2.97 -26.64
N ASP A 372 16.08 -3.38 -27.92
CA ASP A 372 15.42 -2.67 -29.00
C ASP A 372 13.93 -2.39 -28.73
N GLY A 373 13.60 -1.10 -28.70
CA GLY A 373 12.23 -0.61 -28.57
C GLY A 373 11.60 -0.75 -27.18
N LEU A 374 12.39 -0.93 -26.13
CA LEU A 374 11.94 -0.86 -24.74
C LEU A 374 12.50 0.39 -24.05
N GLU A 375 11.75 0.92 -23.06
CA GLU A 375 12.18 2.06 -22.26
C GLU A 375 12.72 1.60 -20.90
N PHE A 376 13.71 2.30 -20.37
CA PHE A 376 14.23 2.03 -19.03
C PHE A 376 13.16 2.32 -17.97
N VAL A 377 12.93 1.34 -17.09
CA VAL A 377 11.97 1.43 -15.98
C VAL A 377 12.68 1.65 -14.67
N ALA A 378 13.64 0.79 -14.34
CA ALA A 378 14.37 0.84 -13.08
C ALA A 378 15.68 0.06 -13.20
N SER A 379 16.66 0.43 -12.36
CA SER A 379 17.75 -0.47 -12.02
C SER A 379 17.48 -1.06 -10.63
N ILE A 380 17.94 -2.29 -10.42
CA ILE A 380 17.82 -3.01 -9.15
C ILE A 380 19.21 -3.42 -8.71
N GLU A 381 19.62 -2.90 -7.56
CA GLU A 381 20.87 -3.28 -6.90
C GLU A 381 20.72 -4.65 -6.22
N PRO A 382 21.81 -5.39 -6.00
CA PRO A 382 21.88 -6.58 -5.14
C PRO A 382 21.15 -6.34 -3.82
N GLY A 383 21.37 -5.12 -3.31
CA GLY A 383 20.66 -4.54 -2.21
C GLY A 383 20.74 -5.43 -0.96
N PRO A 384 19.84 -5.20 0.00
CA PRO A 384 19.85 -5.93 1.26
C PRO A 384 19.38 -7.39 1.15
N LEU A 385 18.85 -7.80 -0.01
CA LEU A 385 18.39 -9.17 -0.23
C LEU A 385 19.45 -10.05 -0.90
N GLY A 386 20.60 -9.47 -1.26
CA GLY A 386 21.78 -10.21 -1.72
C GLY A 386 21.55 -10.92 -3.04
N PHE A 387 20.77 -10.33 -3.95
CA PHE A 387 20.72 -10.84 -5.32
C PHE A 387 22.13 -10.77 -5.88
N ASP A 388 22.64 -11.89 -6.37
CA ASP A 388 23.95 -11.91 -6.98
C ASP A 388 23.78 -11.49 -8.44
N PHE A 389 24.43 -10.38 -8.79
CA PHE A 389 24.53 -9.88 -10.15
C PHE A 389 26.01 -9.80 -10.52
N GLY A 390 26.86 -10.66 -9.95
CA GLY A 390 28.31 -10.60 -10.10
C GLY A 390 28.98 -9.53 -9.23
N ASP A 391 30.23 -9.20 -9.57
CA ASP A 391 31.06 -8.27 -8.79
C ASP A 391 30.56 -6.83 -8.91
N GLY A 392 29.86 -6.35 -7.87
CA GLY A 392 29.29 -4.99 -7.84
C GLY A 392 28.22 -4.74 -8.90
N GLY A 393 27.56 -5.79 -9.38
CA GLY A 393 26.62 -5.68 -10.49
C GLY A 393 25.21 -5.25 -10.09
N ARG A 394 24.40 -4.87 -11.09
CA ARG A 394 22.98 -4.50 -10.92
C ARG A 394 22.15 -4.97 -12.12
N ALA A 395 20.86 -5.19 -11.88
CA ALA A 395 19.90 -5.50 -12.93
C ALA A 395 19.28 -4.24 -13.52
N TYR A 396 18.97 -4.26 -14.81
CA TYR A 396 18.33 -3.19 -15.57
C TYR A 396 17.01 -3.70 -16.14
N VAL A 397 15.92 -3.02 -15.80
CA VAL A 397 14.56 -3.41 -16.16
C VAL A 397 14.04 -2.46 -17.22
N PHE A 398 13.53 -3.01 -18.31
CA PHE A 398 12.98 -2.26 -19.44
C PHE A 398 11.55 -2.69 -19.74
N SER A 399 10.71 -1.77 -20.20
CA SER A 399 9.32 -2.05 -20.58
C SER A 399 8.78 -1.02 -21.57
N ASP A 400 7.86 -1.44 -22.43
CA ASP A 400 7.01 -0.54 -23.24
C ASP A 400 5.55 -0.51 -22.75
N GLY A 401 5.28 -1.13 -21.59
CA GLY A 401 3.94 -1.32 -21.03
C GLY A 401 3.18 -2.54 -21.55
N PHE A 402 3.75 -3.27 -22.51
CA PHE A 402 3.20 -4.53 -23.03
C PHE A 402 4.24 -5.67 -22.98
N ARG A 403 5.49 -5.35 -23.26
CA ARG A 403 6.67 -6.21 -23.20
C ARG A 403 7.61 -5.69 -22.11
N ALA A 404 8.35 -6.59 -21.49
CA ALA A 404 9.43 -6.23 -20.59
C ALA A 404 10.66 -7.09 -20.84
N ALA A 405 11.81 -6.57 -20.48
CA ALA A 405 13.07 -7.28 -20.48
C ALA A 405 13.85 -6.93 -19.20
N VAL A 406 14.68 -7.86 -18.76
CA VAL A 406 15.65 -7.63 -17.70
C VAL A 406 16.98 -8.24 -18.12
N LEU A 407 18.05 -7.50 -17.88
CA LEU A 407 19.43 -7.95 -17.99
C LEU A 407 20.18 -7.47 -16.75
N TRP A 408 21.41 -7.91 -16.54
CA TRP A 408 22.26 -7.38 -15.48
C TRP A 408 23.69 -7.18 -15.98
N GLN A 409 24.45 -6.33 -15.31
CA GLN A 409 25.87 -6.11 -15.60
C GLN A 409 26.65 -6.10 -14.30
N SER A 410 27.93 -6.48 -14.34
CA SER A 410 28.87 -6.40 -13.23
C SER A 410 30.18 -5.72 -13.67
N SER A 411 31.00 -5.35 -12.69
CA SER A 411 32.33 -4.77 -12.93
C SER A 411 33.34 -5.80 -13.45
#